data_AF-A0A4Q2JWC4-F1
#
_entry.id   AF-A0A4Q2JWC4-F1
#
_cell.length_a   1.000
_cell.length_b   1.000
_cell.length_c   1.000
_cell.angle_alpha   90.00
_cell.angle_beta   90.00
_cell.angle_gamma   90.00
#
_symmetry.space_group_name_H-M   'P 1'
#
loop_
_entity.id
_entity.type
_entity.pdbx_description
1 polymer ?
#
loop_
_entity_poly.entity_id
_entity_poly.type
_entity_poly.pdbx_seq_one_letter_code
_entity_poly.pdbx_strand_id
1 'polypeptide(L)'
;MMARDEASRDDGNAFTHFFEKVDRVLEPVFTNPPTPADEAELEPTDGKACPICGHPMFEHFIDHSTPNTVLVCPTDERLPEREVDGPYNELGMPATGRRLEKYAERHAND
;
A
#
# COMPACT_ATOMS: atom_id res chain seq x y z
N MET A 1 -12.77 34.71 16.89
CA MET A 1 -12.11 33.46 17.32
C MET A 1 -12.54 33.18 18.75
N MET A 2 -13.76 32.68 18.96
CA MET A 2 -14.32 32.37 20.30
C MET A 2 -15.38 31.25 20.16
N ALA A 3 -14.93 30.05 19.82
CA ALA A 3 -15.79 28.85 19.80
C ALA A 3 -15.13 27.63 20.48
N ARG A 4 -13.94 27.83 21.09
CA ARG A 4 -13.16 26.75 21.72
C ARG A 4 -13.20 26.76 23.25
N ASP A 5 -13.57 27.88 23.87
CA ASP A 5 -13.42 28.04 25.33
C ASP A 5 -14.65 27.63 26.16
N GLU A 6 -15.81 27.33 25.56
CA GLU A 6 -17.02 26.95 26.32
C GLU A 6 -17.20 25.43 26.55
N ALA A 7 -16.26 24.61 26.07
CA ALA A 7 -16.37 23.15 26.15
C ALA A 7 -15.56 22.50 27.30
N SER A 8 -15.09 23.28 28.28
CA SER A 8 -14.43 22.72 29.47
C SER A 8 -15.43 22.65 30.64
N ARG A 9 -16.15 21.53 30.74
CA ARG A 9 -16.79 21.09 31.99
C ARG A 9 -15.97 19.92 32.55
N ASP A 10 -15.76 19.95 33.85
CA ASP A 10 -14.81 19.19 34.69
C ASP A 10 -15.16 17.68 34.84
N ASP A 11 -15.67 17.05 33.79
CA ASP A 11 -15.90 15.61 33.73
C ASP A 11 -15.53 15.16 32.32
N GLY A 12 -14.48 14.34 32.20
CA GLY A 12 -13.95 13.82 30.94
C GLY A 12 -15.09 13.24 30.10
N ASN A 13 -15.43 13.92 29.00
CA ASN A 13 -16.56 13.51 28.19
C ASN A 13 -16.25 12.12 27.57
N ALA A 14 -17.24 11.22 27.58
CA ALA A 14 -17.09 9.86 27.02
C ALA A 14 -16.59 9.87 25.57
N PHE A 15 -16.82 10.98 24.86
CA PHE A 15 -16.29 11.27 23.55
C PHE A 15 -14.75 11.33 23.52
N THR A 16 -14.10 12.05 24.43
CA THR A 16 -12.63 12.14 24.51
C THR A 16 -12.04 10.78 24.83
N HIS A 17 -12.61 10.05 25.79
CA HIS A 17 -12.15 8.70 26.13
C HIS A 17 -12.30 7.70 24.98
N PHE A 18 -13.31 7.86 24.13
CA PHE A 18 -13.44 7.06 22.92
C PHE A 18 -12.28 7.32 21.95
N PHE A 19 -11.95 8.59 21.67
CA PHE A 19 -10.85 8.92 20.78
C PHE A 19 -9.48 8.53 21.38
N GLU A 20 -9.27 8.71 22.68
CA GLU A 20 -8.05 8.22 23.36
C GLU A 20 -7.89 6.70 23.25
N LYS A 21 -9.00 5.94 23.31
CA LYS A 21 -8.98 4.49 23.15
C LYS A 21 -8.66 4.09 21.72
N VAL A 22 -9.25 4.77 20.73
CA VAL A 22 -8.97 4.53 19.31
C VAL A 22 -7.51 4.84 19.00
N ASP A 23 -7.01 5.97 19.48
CA ASP A 23 -5.63 6.41 19.25
C ASP A 23 -4.63 5.42 19.85
N ARG A 24 -4.85 4.98 21.10
CA ARG A 24 -4.02 3.93 21.76
C ARG A 24 -3.99 2.60 20.99
N VAL A 25 -5.08 2.22 20.33
CA VAL A 25 -5.14 0.98 19.55
C VAL A 25 -4.42 1.13 18.21
N LEU A 26 -4.45 2.33 17.63
CA LEU A 26 -3.89 2.62 16.31
C LEU A 26 -2.41 3.02 16.35
N GLU A 27 -1.94 3.61 17.45
CA GLU A 27 -0.55 4.06 17.65
C GLU A 27 0.49 3.00 17.23
N PRO A 28 0.38 1.70 17.59
CA PRO A 28 1.39 0.70 17.22
C PRO A 28 1.43 0.37 15.72
N VAL A 29 0.38 0.67 14.98
CA VAL A 29 0.32 0.42 13.53
C VAL A 29 0.98 1.56 12.76
N PHE A 30 0.93 2.77 13.31
CA PHE A 30 1.51 3.98 12.71
C PHE A 30 2.92 4.29 13.22
N THR A 31 3.42 3.58 14.23
CA THR A 31 4.83 3.67 14.59
C THR A 31 5.67 3.14 13.45
N ASN A 32 6.58 3.98 12.94
CA ASN A 32 7.58 3.52 11.99
C ASN A 32 8.37 2.36 12.62
N PRO A 33 8.60 1.26 11.88
CA PRO A 33 9.47 0.21 12.35
C PRO A 33 10.85 0.81 12.68
N PRO A 34 11.56 0.29 13.70
CA PRO A 34 12.89 0.78 14.03
C PRO A 34 13.76 0.71 12.77
N THR A 35 14.28 1.87 12.35
CA THR A 35 15.25 1.93 11.26
C THR A 35 16.53 1.24 11.72
N PRO A 36 17.04 0.22 11.02
CA PRO A 36 18.32 -0.39 11.38
C PRO A 36 19.40 0.69 11.42
N ALA A 37 20.27 0.63 12.44
CA ALA A 37 21.30 1.64 12.73
C ALA A 37 22.50 1.58 11.78
N ASP A 38 22.41 0.82 10.70
CA ASP A 38 23.44 0.75 9.68
C ASP A 38 22.86 1.42 8.43
N GLU A 39 23.32 2.65 8.17
CA GLU A 39 23.38 3.21 6.82
C GLU A 39 24.31 2.31 6.01
N ALA A 40 23.86 1.09 5.68
CA ALA A 40 24.52 0.28 4.68
C ALA A 40 24.58 1.16 3.44
N GLU A 41 25.79 1.47 2.98
CA GLU A 41 26.03 2.14 1.70
C GLU A 41 25.06 1.52 0.70
N LEU A 42 24.11 2.33 0.22
CA LEU A 42 23.08 1.88 -0.68
C LEU A 42 23.80 1.42 -1.95
N GLU A 43 23.97 0.11 -2.07
CA GLU A 43 24.55 -0.52 -3.27
C GLU A 43 23.89 0.10 -4.51
N PRO A 44 24.68 0.64 -5.45
CA PRO A 44 24.16 1.32 -6.63
C PRO A 44 23.07 0.49 -7.30
N THR A 45 21.88 1.06 -7.39
CA THR A 45 20.70 0.36 -7.93
C THR A 45 20.78 0.13 -9.43
N ASP A 46 21.70 0.81 -10.12
CA ASP A 46 21.85 0.82 -11.56
C ASP A 46 22.05 -0.58 -12.15
N GLY A 47 22.78 -1.44 -11.44
CA GLY A 47 23.01 -2.84 -11.85
C GLY A 47 21.87 -3.80 -11.51
N LYS A 48 20.84 -3.38 -10.76
CA LYS A 48 19.72 -4.24 -10.38
C LYS A 48 18.77 -4.44 -11.55
N ALA A 49 18.21 -5.65 -11.66
CA ALA A 49 17.19 -5.95 -12.65
C ALA A 49 15.87 -5.24 -12.32
N CYS A 50 15.22 -4.69 -13.34
CA CYS A 50 13.87 -4.15 -13.25
C CYS A 50 12.88 -5.27 -12.87
N PRO A 51 12.02 -5.09 -11.84
CA PRO A 51 11.08 -6.13 -11.42
C PRO A 51 9.94 -6.37 -12.42
N ILE A 52 9.86 -5.55 -13.46
CA ILE A 52 8.78 -5.53 -14.43
C ILE A 52 9.27 -6.16 -15.74
N CYS A 53 10.34 -5.65 -16.36
CA CYS A 53 10.88 -6.20 -17.62
C CYS A 53 12.14 -7.08 -17.47
N GLY A 54 12.80 -7.08 -16.31
CA GLY A 54 14.06 -7.81 -16.09
C GLY A 54 15.33 -7.15 -16.61
N HIS A 55 15.25 -6.13 -17.47
CA HIS A 55 16.41 -5.36 -17.93
C HIS A 55 17.09 -4.62 -16.78
N PRO A 56 18.41 -4.37 -16.85
CA PRO A 56 19.11 -3.62 -15.81
C PRO A 56 18.59 -2.18 -15.70
N MET A 57 18.59 -1.63 -14.48
CA MET A 57 18.06 -0.29 -14.20
C MET A 57 18.76 0.84 -14.96
N PHE A 58 20.05 0.70 -15.26
CA PHE A 58 20.77 1.71 -16.05
C PHE A 58 20.25 1.88 -17.48
N GLU A 59 19.49 0.92 -18.02
CA GLU A 59 18.86 1.04 -19.35
C GLU A 59 17.55 1.85 -19.31
N HIS A 60 17.03 2.16 -18.13
CA HIS A 60 15.79 2.90 -17.97
C HIS A 60 16.04 4.41 -18.02
N PHE A 61 15.11 5.14 -18.62
CA PHE A 61 15.16 6.60 -18.65
C PHE A 61 14.22 7.19 -17.60
N ILE A 62 14.75 8.07 -16.74
CA ILE A 62 13.95 8.81 -15.77
C ILE A 62 13.56 10.15 -16.39
N ASP A 63 12.27 10.32 -16.69
CA ASP A 63 11.71 11.56 -17.18
C ASP A 63 11.33 12.48 -16.01
N HIS A 64 11.96 13.66 -15.98
CA HIS A 64 11.70 14.74 -15.03
C HIS A 64 11.05 15.98 -15.69
N SER A 65 10.53 15.83 -16.91
CA SER A 65 9.91 16.94 -17.66
C SER A 65 8.59 17.43 -17.06
N THR A 66 7.94 16.62 -16.22
CA THR A 66 6.71 16.97 -15.50
C THR A 66 6.93 16.97 -13.99
N PRO A 67 6.01 17.55 -13.19
CA PRO A 67 6.08 17.46 -11.72
C PRO A 67 6.07 16.01 -11.18
N ASN A 68 5.60 15.05 -11.99
CA ASN A 68 5.69 13.63 -11.68
C ASN A 68 6.92 13.05 -12.36
N THR A 69 7.86 12.54 -11.56
CA THR A 69 8.97 11.74 -12.09
C THR A 69 8.41 10.42 -12.63
N VAL A 70 8.68 10.14 -13.91
CA VAL A 70 8.24 8.90 -14.56
C VAL A 70 9.47 8.08 -14.93
N LEU A 71 9.48 6.80 -14.57
CA LEU A 71 10.51 5.85 -15.01
C LEU A 71 10.01 5.14 -16.29
N VAL A 72 10.75 5.27 -17.37
CA VAL A 72 10.42 4.69 -18.68
C VAL A 72 11.24 3.41 -18.89
N CYS A 73 10.53 2.32 -19.14
CA CYS A 73 11.11 1.02 -19.45
C CYS A 73 11.72 1.02 -20.87
N PRO A 74 12.89 0.40 -21.11
CA PRO A 74 13.47 0.27 -22.45
C PRO A 74 12.71 -0.70 -23.36
N THR A 75 11.80 -1.49 -22.80
CA THR A 75 11.03 -2.50 -23.51
C THR A 75 9.69 -1.92 -23.98
N ASP A 76 9.45 -1.94 -25.29
CA ASP A 76 8.17 -1.58 -25.91
C ASP A 76 7.14 -2.74 -25.89
N GLU A 77 7.59 -3.95 -25.54
CA GLU A 77 6.70 -5.09 -25.34
C GLU A 77 5.80 -4.83 -24.14
N ARG A 78 4.48 -4.85 -24.37
CA ARG A 78 3.52 -4.91 -23.27
C ARG A 78 3.81 -6.19 -22.49
N LEU A 79 4.34 -6.03 -21.28
CA LEU A 79 4.63 -7.14 -20.41
C LEU A 79 3.35 -7.93 -20.15
N PRO A 80 3.44 -9.28 -20.09
CA PRO A 80 2.27 -10.11 -19.93
C PRO A 80 1.51 -9.67 -18.68
N GLU A 81 0.22 -9.39 -18.84
CA GLU A 81 -0.66 -9.23 -17.69
C GLU A 81 -0.58 -10.53 -16.89
N ARG A 82 -0.52 -10.39 -15.56
CA ARG A 82 -0.48 -11.59 -14.71
C ARG A 82 -1.75 -12.38 -14.99
N GLU A 83 -1.60 -13.58 -15.55
CA GLU A 83 -2.71 -14.50 -15.73
C GLU A 83 -3.26 -14.82 -14.34
N VAL A 84 -4.43 -14.27 -14.04
CA VAL A 84 -5.16 -14.60 -12.83
C VAL A 84 -6.23 -15.61 -13.23
N ASP A 85 -5.98 -16.87 -12.90
CA ASP A 85 -7.00 -17.89 -12.97
C ASP A 85 -7.95 -17.76 -11.78
N GLY A 86 -9.25 -17.58 -12.08
CA GLY A 86 -10.32 -17.62 -11.10
C GLY A 86 -11.05 -16.30 -10.85
N PRO A 87 -12.05 -16.30 -9.95
CA PRO A 87 -12.89 -15.15 -9.71
C PRO A 87 -12.13 -14.05 -8.95
N TYR A 88 -12.44 -12.81 -9.25
CA TYR A 88 -11.98 -11.65 -8.48
C TYR A 88 -12.94 -11.37 -7.32
N ASN A 89 -12.39 -10.85 -6.21
CA ASN A 89 -13.17 -10.34 -5.10
C ASN A 89 -13.65 -8.89 -5.34
N GLU A 90 -14.36 -8.31 -4.38
CA GLU A 90 -14.90 -6.94 -4.46
C GLU A 90 -13.85 -5.81 -4.56
N LEU A 91 -12.57 -6.12 -4.33
CA LEU A 91 -11.45 -5.18 -4.45
C LEU A 91 -10.69 -5.37 -5.78
N GLY A 92 -11.19 -6.21 -6.68
CA GLY A 92 -10.50 -6.54 -7.93
C GLY A 92 -9.23 -7.37 -7.74
N MET A 93 -9.06 -8.01 -6.58
CA MET A 93 -7.94 -8.93 -6.32
C MET A 93 -8.38 -10.38 -6.55
N PRO A 94 -7.47 -11.30 -6.93
CA PRO A 94 -7.79 -12.72 -7.03
C PRO A 94 -8.47 -13.22 -5.75
N ALA A 95 -9.59 -13.91 -5.86
CA ALA A 95 -10.25 -14.51 -4.71
C ALA A 95 -9.35 -15.62 -4.13
N THR A 96 -9.11 -15.58 -2.81
CA THR A 96 -8.31 -16.57 -2.10
C THR A 96 -9.05 -17.08 -0.85
N GLY A 97 -8.68 -18.26 -0.37
CA GLY A 97 -9.21 -18.87 0.85
C GLY A 97 -10.74 -18.95 0.88
N ARG A 98 -11.33 -18.51 2.00
CA ARG A 98 -12.78 -18.56 2.25
C ARG A 98 -13.64 -17.88 1.17
N ARG A 99 -13.12 -16.83 0.50
CA ARG A 99 -13.85 -16.19 -0.60
C ARG A 99 -13.91 -17.11 -1.82
N LEU A 100 -12.82 -17.79 -2.16
CA LEU A 100 -12.77 -18.75 -3.25
C LEU A 100 -13.77 -19.91 -3.01
N GLU A 101 -13.82 -20.44 -1.79
CA GLU A 101 -14.77 -21.47 -1.37
C GLU A 101 -16.22 -21.03 -1.61
N LYS A 102 -16.56 -19.81 -1.18
CA LYS A 102 -17.90 -19.25 -1.37
C LYS A 102 -18.26 -19.06 -2.85
N TYR A 103 -17.30 -18.73 -3.71
CA TYR A 103 -17.53 -18.67 -5.16
C TYR A 103 -17.81 -20.06 -5.74
N ALA A 104 -17.01 -21.06 -5.36
CA ALA A 104 -17.21 -22.43 -5.80
C ALA A 104 -18.58 -22.98 -5.37
N GLU A 105 -19.00 -22.72 -4.12
CA GLU A 105 -20.32 -23.10 -3.60
C GLU A 105 -21.46 -22.44 -4.39
N ARG A 106 -21.34 -21.16 -4.75
CA ARG A 106 -22.37 -20.47 -5.53
C ARG A 106 -22.50 -21.06 -6.93
N HIS A 107 -21.38 -21.33 -7.61
CA HIS A 107 -21.38 -21.91 -8.95
C HIS A 107 -21.76 -23.39 -8.99
N ALA A 108 -21.59 -24.13 -7.89
CA ALA A 108 -22.03 -25.53 -7.80
C ALA A 108 -23.55 -25.68 -7.60
N ASN A 109 -24.24 -24.61 -7.20
CA ASN A 109 -25.67 -24.59 -6.95
C ASN A 109 -26.48 -23.91 -8.09
N ASP A 110 -25.80 -23.42 -9.13
CA ASP A 110 -26.39 -22.95 -10.40
C ASP A 110 -26.43 -24.11 -11.43
#